data_AF-A0A971CG74-F1
#
_entry.id   AF-A0A971CG74-F1
#
_cell.length_a   1.000
_cell.length_b   1.000
_cell.length_c   1.000
_cell.angle_alpha   90.00
_cell.angle_beta   90.00
_cell.angle_gamma   90.00
#
_symmetry.space_group_name_H-M   'P 1'
#
loop_
_entity.id
_entity.type
_entity.pdbx_description
1 polymer ?
#
loop_
_entity_poly.entity_id
_entity_poly.type
_entity_poly.pdbx_seq_one_letter_code
_entity_poly.pdbx_strand_id
1 'polypeptide(L)' 'MAKAANTNTFIVSILYQQGASWQGTIRWTNQRKEQHFRSELELLTLISEALTSGNAGEVSKEV' A
#
# COMPACT_ATOMS: atom_id res chain seq x y z
N MET A 1 -13.92 24.81 1.75
CA MET A 1 -12.54 24.38 1.48
C MET A 1 -12.51 22.85 1.55
N ALA A 2 -12.62 22.15 0.42
CA ALA A 2 -12.54 20.68 0.42
C ALA A 2 -11.10 20.27 0.70
N LYS A 3 -10.86 19.59 1.82
CA LYS A 3 -9.57 18.97 2.14
C LYS A 3 -9.24 18.04 0.98
N ALA A 4 -8.17 18.31 0.23
CA ALA A 4 -7.70 17.43 -0.82
C ALA A 4 -7.45 16.06 -0.19
N ALA A 5 -8.36 15.11 -0.39
CA ALA A 5 -8.17 13.75 0.06
C ALA A 5 -6.97 13.23 -0.73
N ASN A 6 -5.84 13.05 -0.04
CA ASN A 6 -4.61 12.55 -0.62
C ASN A 6 -4.85 11.09 -1.02
N THR A 7 -5.41 10.90 -2.21
CA THR A 7 -5.96 9.63 -2.67
C THR A 7 -4.82 8.83 -3.25
N ASN A 8 -4.25 7.93 -2.45
CA ASN A 8 -3.27 6.98 -2.95
C ASN A 8 -3.98 5.91 -3.80
N THR A 9 -3.57 5.78 -5.06
CA THR A 9 -4.11 4.80 -5.99
C THR A 9 -3.13 3.63 -6.13
N PHE A 10 -3.67 2.42 -6.07
CA PHE A 10 -2.93 1.18 -6.14
C PHE A 10 -3.51 0.30 -7.24
N ILE A 11 -2.64 -0.42 -7.95
CA ILE A 11 -3.02 -1.46 -8.91
C ILE A 11 -2.64 -2.79 -8.27
N VAL A 12 -3.62 -3.66 -8.04
CA VAL A 12 -3.42 -4.99 -7.44
C VAL A 12 -3.65 -6.03 -8.52
N SER A 13 -2.64 -6.86 -8.79
CA SER A 13 -2.69 -7.99 -9.72
C SER A 13 -2.66 -9.28 -8.92
N ILE A 14 -3.75 -10.05 -8.95
CA ILE A 14 -3.82 -11.36 -8.30
C ILE A 14 -3.29 -12.41 -9.28
N LEU A 15 -2.22 -13.11 -8.89
CA LEU A 15 -1.57 -14.12 -9.71
C LEU A 15 -2.06 -15.53 -9.36
N TYR A 16 -2.23 -15.79 -8.06
CA TYR A 16 -2.62 -17.11 -7.56
C TYR A 16 -3.59 -16.95 -6.39
N GLN A 17 -4.49 -17.93 -6.25
CA GLN A 17 -5.26 -18.14 -5.03
C GLN A 17 -4.96 -19.54 -4.52
N GLN A 18 -4.48 -19.64 -3.28
CA GLN A 18 -4.24 -20.92 -2.62
C GLN A 18 -4.64 -20.85 -1.15
N GLY A 19 -5.31 -21.90 -0.65
CA GLY A 19 -5.68 -21.99 0.77
C GLY A 19 -6.61 -20.85 1.26
N ALA A 20 -7.49 -20.37 0.38
CA ALA A 20 -8.34 -19.19 0.62
C ALA A 20 -7.56 -17.88 0.84
N SER A 21 -6.29 -17.83 0.40
CA SER A 21 -5.48 -16.62 0.41
C SER A 21 -5.10 -16.16 -1.00
N TRP A 22 -5.12 -14.85 -1.25
CA TRP A 22 -4.67 -14.20 -2.49
C TRP A 22 -3.18 -13.88 -2.45
N GLN A 23 -2.48 -14.23 -3.54
CA GLN A 23 -1.08 -13.88 -3.77
C GLN A 23 -0.92 -13.15 -5.09
N GLY A 24 -0.03 -12.16 -5.12
CA GLY A 24 0.08 -11.29 -6.27
C GLY A 24 1.06 -10.15 -6.11
N THR A 25 0.84 -9.09 -6.88
CA THR A 25 1.60 -7.84 -6.81
C THR A 25 0.70 -6.65 -6.56
N ILE A 26 1.19 -5.70 -5.78
CA ILE A 26 0.61 -4.38 -5.61
C ILE A 26 1.58 -3.34 -6.16
N ARG A 27 1.07 -2.44 -6.99
CA ARG A 27 1.83 -1.36 -7.63
C ARG A 27 1.25 0.00 -7.27
N TRP A 28 2.10 0.89 -6.78
CA TRP A 28 1.76 2.27 -6.46
C TRP A 28 1.82 3.10 -7.74
N THR A 29 0.70 3.73 -8.11
CA THR A 29 0.69 4.59 -9.31
C THR A 29 1.51 5.86 -9.10
N ASN A 30 1.56 6.38 -7.88
CA ASN A 30 2.24 7.63 -7.56
C ASN A 30 3.75 7.47 -7.31
N GLN A 31 4.17 6.34 -6.74
CA GLN A 31 5.56 6.12 -6.33
C GLN A 31 6.34 5.18 -7.26
N ARG A 32 5.70 4.70 -8.35
CA ARG A 32 6.28 3.75 -9.31
C ARG A 32 6.93 2.52 -8.63
N LYS A 33 6.43 2.18 -7.44
CA LYS A 33 6.87 1.07 -6.59
C LYS A 33 5.98 -0.14 -6.88
N GLU A 34 6.57 -1.32 -6.89
CA GLU A 34 5.85 -2.59 -6.97
C GLU A 34 6.33 -3.51 -5.85
N GLN A 35 5.41 -4.23 -5.23
CA GLN A 35 5.71 -5.14 -4.13
C GLN A 35 4.87 -6.41 -4.29
N HIS A 36 5.48 -7.56 -4.03
CA HIS A 36 4.78 -8.83 -3.99
C HIS A 36 4.11 -9.01 -2.62
N PHE A 37 2.89 -9.53 -2.61
CA PHE A 37 2.20 -9.97 -1.39
C PHE A 37 1.91 -11.48 -1.48
N ARG A 38 2.08 -12.17 -0.36
CA ARG A 38 1.87 -13.61 -0.20
C ARG A 38 0.60 -13.93 0.59
N SER A 39 -0.11 -12.91 1.07
CA SER A 39 -1.42 -13.04 1.72
C SER A 39 -2.23 -11.74 1.69
N GLU A 40 -3.53 -11.81 1.99
CA GLU A 40 -4.41 -10.64 2.16
C GLU A 40 -3.93 -9.72 3.28
N LEU A 41 -3.40 -10.28 4.37
CA LEU A 41 -2.89 -9.48 5.50
C LEU A 41 -1.63 -8.70 5.10
N GLU A 42 -0.75 -9.31 4.31
CA GLU A 42 0.42 -8.63 3.76
C GLU A 42 -0.01 -7.50 2.81
N LEU A 43 -1.01 -7.73 1.96
CA LEU A 43 -1.61 -6.69 1.11
C LEU A 43 -2.16 -5.50 1.93
N LEU A 44 -2.94 -5.77 2.98
CA LEU A 44 -3.48 -4.74 3.87
C LEU A 44 -2.38 -3.98 4.61
N THR A 45 -1.33 -4.67 5.04
CA THR A 45 -0.17 -4.06 5.69
C THR A 45 0.55 -3.10 4.74
N LEU A 46 0.76 -3.50 3.48
CA LEU A 46 1.38 -2.66 2.45
C LEU A 46 0.55 -1.40 2.15
N ILE A 47 -0.78 -1.52 2.12
CA ILE A 47 -1.68 -0.36 1.97
C ILE A 47 -1.60 0.55 3.21
N SER A 48 -1.60 -0.03 4.41
CA SER A 48 -1.47 0.72 5.66
C SER A 48 -0.14 1.47 5.78
N GLU A 49 0.98 0.85 5.40
CA GLU A 49 2.29 1.49 5.30
C GLU A 49 2.28 2.65 4.30
N ALA A 50 1.62 2.48 3.15
CA ALA A 50 1.52 3.52 2.14
C ALA A 50 0.70 4.73 2.60
N LEU A 51 -0.36 4.50 3.37
CA LEU A 51 -1.17 5.56 3.98
C LEU A 51 -0.39 6.29 5.08
N THR A 52 0.38 5.56 5.89
CA THR A 52 1.20 6.13 6.96
C THR A 52 2.39 6.93 6.38
N SER A 53 3.01 6.42 5.32
CA SER A 53 4.11 7.10 4.62
C SER A 53 3.65 8.35 3.86
N GLY A 54 2.39 8.38 3.38
CA GLY A 54 1.78 9.57 2.80
C GLY A 54 1.48 10.70 3.80
N ASN A 55 1.55 10.41 5.11
CA ASN A 55 1.46 11.37 6.20
C ASN A 55 2.83 11.71 6.81
N ALA A 56 3.93 11.20 6.25
CA ALA A 56 5.29 11.44 6.74
C ALA A 56 5.94 12.68 6.11
N GLY A 57 5.18 13.77 6.00
CA GLY A 57 5.73 15.08 6.25
C GLY A 57 5.50 15.35 7.73
N GLU A 58 6.56 15.40 8.54
CA GLU A 58 6.56 15.62 10.00
C GLU A 58 6.34 14.37 10.87
N VAL A 59 7.35 13.50 10.97
CA VAL A 59 7.84 13.11 12.30
C VAL A 59 9.37 13.08 12.23
N SER A 60 9.97 14.20 12.61
CA SER A 60 11.34 14.25 13.07
C SER A 60 11.53 13.14 14.11
N LYS A 61 12.41 12.18 13.81
CA LYS A 61 13.06 11.42 14.87
C LYS A 61 13.97 12.40 15.61
N GLU A 62 13.42 13.04 16.64
CA GLU A 62 14.17 13.55 17.76
C GLU A 62 13.83 12.66 18.95
N VAL A 63 14.75 11.75 19.27
CA VAL A 63 15.48 11.60 20.56
C VAL A 63 16.50 10.47 20.44
#